data_AF-A0A976IM77-F1
#
_entry.id   AF-A0A976IM77-F1
#
_cell.length_a   1.000
_cell.length_b   1.000
_cell.length_c   1.000
_cell.angle_alpha   90.00
_cell.angle_beta   90.00
_cell.angle_gamma   90.00
#
_symmetry.space_group_name_H-M   'P 1'
#
loop_
_entity.id
_entity.type
_entity.pdbx_description
1 polymer ?
#
loop_
_entity_poly.entity_id
_entity_poly.type
_entity_poly.pdbx_seq_one_letter_code
_entity_poly.pdbx_strand_id
1 'polypeptide(L)'
;MTKFGTGAQDEAVEMKIAQPFLELIKAPWLATWSQPTFVRCMRDRQQYEEKNEKRCTTTGEVQEIVVVSVKSSIKMRIIHPPAHYVFKIDVFNVTEKHLISEIKRKAGRS
;
A
#
# COMPACT_ATOMS: atom_id res chain seq x y z
N MET A 1 -19.66 66.39 -18.31
CA MET A 1 -18.37 65.68 -18.42
C MET A 1 -17.87 65.53 -16.99
N THR A 2 -17.82 64.32 -16.41
CA THR A 2 -16.63 63.45 -16.51
C THR A 2 -17.02 61.98 -16.29
N LYS A 3 -16.56 61.09 -17.19
CA LYS A 3 -16.58 59.64 -17.04
C LYS A 3 -15.32 59.19 -16.31
N PHE A 4 -15.47 58.38 -15.27
CA PHE A 4 -14.47 57.47 -14.71
C PHE A 4 -15.28 56.30 -14.12
N GLY A 5 -14.97 55.03 -14.30
CA GLY A 5 -13.84 54.37 -14.90
C GLY A 5 -13.94 52.91 -14.44
N THR A 6 -13.87 52.00 -15.42
CA THR A 6 -13.29 50.66 -15.29
C THR A 6 -13.96 49.68 -14.32
N GLY A 7 -14.77 48.81 -14.91
CA GLY A 7 -15.04 47.50 -14.33
C GLY A 7 -13.78 46.62 -14.37
N ALA A 8 -13.55 45.92 -13.27
CA ALA A 8 -12.89 44.63 -13.23
C ALA A 8 -13.39 43.99 -11.94
N GLN A 9 -14.49 43.23 -12.04
CA GLN A 9 -14.77 42.23 -11.01
C GLN A 9 -13.80 41.09 -11.29
N ASP A 10 -12.64 41.12 -10.64
CA ASP A 10 -11.83 39.92 -10.46
C ASP A 10 -12.58 39.03 -9.47
N GLU A 11 -13.63 38.40 -9.97
CA GLU A 11 -14.24 37.25 -9.34
C GLU A 11 -13.20 36.14 -9.38
N ALA A 12 -12.42 36.05 -8.31
CA ALA A 12 -11.51 34.94 -8.07
C ALA A 12 -12.35 33.67 -8.14
N VAL A 13 -12.32 33.02 -9.31
CA VAL A 13 -12.94 31.72 -9.53
C VAL A 13 -12.29 30.81 -8.52
N GLU A 14 -13.02 30.55 -7.44
CA GLU A 14 -12.68 29.56 -6.43
C GLU A 14 -12.70 28.23 -7.19
N MET A 15 -11.55 27.88 -7.80
CA MET A 15 -11.35 26.60 -8.42
C MET A 15 -11.48 25.60 -7.28
N LYS A 16 -12.68 25.04 -7.12
CA LYS A 16 -12.89 23.84 -6.33
C LYS A 16 -12.04 22.79 -7.00
N ILE A 17 -10.78 22.69 -6.56
CA ILE A 17 -9.92 21.55 -6.81
C ILE A 17 -10.76 20.39 -6.30
N ALA A 18 -11.36 19.65 -7.23
CA ALA A 18 -12.07 18.44 -6.88
C ALA A 18 -11.05 17.63 -6.09
N GLN A 19 -11.30 17.43 -4.79
CA GLN A 19 -10.43 16.59 -3.98
C GLN A 19 -10.31 15.29 -4.77
N PRO A 20 -9.10 14.93 -5.24
CA PRO A 20 -8.97 13.76 -6.06
C PRO A 20 -9.58 12.62 -5.24
N PHE A 21 -10.59 11.97 -5.81
CA PHE A 21 -11.14 10.77 -5.22
C PHE A 21 -9.99 9.77 -5.17
N LEU A 22 -9.28 9.73 -4.05
CA LEU A 22 -8.15 8.84 -3.86
C LEU A 22 -8.74 7.45 -3.72
N GLU A 23 -8.79 6.73 -4.84
CA GLU A 23 -9.20 5.32 -4.87
C GLU A 23 -8.39 4.57 -3.80
N LEU A 24 -9.09 3.89 -2.90
CA LEU A 24 -8.45 3.12 -1.85
C LEU A 24 -7.62 2.00 -2.47
N ILE A 25 -6.30 2.15 -2.47
CA ILE A 25 -5.37 1.13 -2.94
C ILE A 25 -5.34 0.01 -1.87
N LYS A 26 -5.98 -1.12 -2.15
CA LYS A 26 -6.10 -2.24 -1.19
C LYS A 26 -4.82 -3.07 -1.13
N ALA A 27 -4.30 -3.26 0.08
CA ALA A 27 -3.17 -4.17 0.32
C ALA A 27 -3.56 -5.62 0.01
N PRO A 28 -2.66 -6.43 -0.58
CA PRO A 28 -2.92 -7.82 -0.85
C PRO A 28 -2.83 -8.65 0.43
N TRP A 29 -3.92 -9.34 0.77
CA TRP A 29 -3.99 -10.19 1.94
C TRP A 29 -3.53 -11.61 1.63
N LEU A 30 -2.68 -12.17 2.48
CA LEU A 30 -2.34 -13.60 2.39
C LEU A 30 -3.42 -14.43 3.08
N ALA A 31 -4.32 -15.03 2.28
CA ALA A 31 -5.44 -15.80 2.80
C ALA A 31 -5.04 -17.16 3.40
N THR A 32 -4.06 -17.83 2.81
CA THR A 32 -3.57 -19.16 3.23
C THR A 32 -2.06 -19.26 3.09
N TRP A 33 -1.43 -20.14 3.86
CA TRP A 33 0.02 -20.41 3.78
C TRP A 33 0.32 -21.47 2.71
N SER A 34 0.13 -21.12 1.44
CA SER A 34 0.28 -22.05 0.30
C SER A 34 1.00 -21.40 -0.89
N GLN A 35 1.69 -22.22 -1.69
CA GLN A 35 2.43 -21.74 -2.86
C GLN A 35 1.61 -20.91 -3.85
N PRO A 36 0.39 -21.34 -4.27
CA PRO A 36 -0.42 -20.52 -5.18
C PRO A 36 -0.77 -19.15 -4.59
N THR A 37 -0.99 -19.08 -3.27
CA THR A 37 -1.29 -17.82 -2.58
C THR A 37 -0.05 -16.94 -2.45
N PHE A 38 1.15 -17.50 -2.27
CA PHE A 38 2.40 -16.72 -2.29
C PHE A 38 2.66 -16.10 -3.66
N VAL A 39 2.52 -16.87 -4.74
CA VAL A 39 2.72 -16.37 -6.11
C VAL A 39 1.76 -15.22 -6.41
N ARG A 40 0.48 -15.39 -6.06
CA ARG A 40 -0.53 -14.33 -6.21
C ARG A 40 -0.22 -13.12 -5.35
N CYS A 41 0.06 -13.33 -4.06
CA CYS A 41 0.37 -12.25 -3.13
C CYS A 41 1.56 -11.41 -3.61
N MET A 42 2.63 -12.03 -4.10
CA MET A 42 3.80 -11.30 -4.62
C MET A 42 3.48 -10.49 -5.88
N ARG A 43 2.66 -11.02 -6.78
CA ARG A 43 2.20 -10.28 -7.97
C ARG A 43 1.34 -9.07 -7.56
N ASP A 44 0.34 -9.32 -6.73
CA ASP A 44 -0.60 -8.29 -6.28
C ASP A 44 0.12 -7.23 -5.43
N ARG A 45 1.17 -7.62 -4.69
CA ARG A 45 2.03 -6.75 -3.88
C ARG A 45 2.84 -5.79 -4.73
N GLN A 46 3.44 -6.28 -5.81
CA GLN A 46 4.17 -5.44 -6.75
C GLN A 46 3.25 -4.34 -7.32
N GLN A 47 2.05 -4.71 -7.77
CA GLN A 47 1.07 -3.75 -8.29
C GLN A 47 0.58 -2.77 -7.22
N TYR A 48 0.41 -3.25 -5.98
CA TYR A 48 0.03 -2.42 -4.84
C TYR A 48 1.11 -1.36 -4.54
N GLU A 49 2.38 -1.75 -4.50
CA GLU A 49 3.50 -0.84 -4.22
C GLU A 49 3.67 0.20 -5.33
N GLU A 50 3.63 -0.22 -6.61
CA GLU A 50 3.69 0.69 -7.77
C GLU A 50 2.56 1.73 -7.78
N LYS A 51 1.34 1.35 -7.36
CA LYS A 51 0.22 2.30 -7.23
C LYS A 51 0.42 3.28 -6.08
N ASN A 52 0.92 2.81 -4.94
CA ASN A 52 1.17 3.69 -3.79
C ASN A 52 2.32 4.66 -4.06
N GLU A 53 3.37 4.24 -4.76
CA GLU A 53 4.46 5.12 -5.19
C GLU A 53 3.95 6.28 -6.06
N LYS A 54 3.10 5.98 -7.05
CA LYS A 54 2.46 7.01 -7.90
C LYS A 54 1.60 7.97 -7.09
N ARG A 55 0.81 7.45 -6.14
CA ARG A 55 0.01 8.25 -5.22
C ARG A 55 0.90 9.17 -4.39
N CYS A 56 1.92 8.63 -3.73
CA CYS A 56 2.85 9.39 -2.89
C CYS A 56 3.54 10.51 -3.70
N THR A 57 3.92 10.24 -4.96
CA THR A 57 4.47 11.25 -5.87
C THR A 57 3.48 12.39 -6.14
N THR A 58 2.18 12.09 -6.19
CA THR A 58 1.12 13.07 -6.47
C THR A 58 0.72 13.88 -5.23
N THR A 59 0.68 13.23 -4.07
CA THR A 59 0.13 13.81 -2.82
C THR A 59 1.22 14.35 -1.89
N GLY A 60 2.48 13.97 -2.10
CA GLY A 60 3.57 14.23 -1.16
C GLY A 60 3.53 13.36 0.10
N GLU A 61 2.69 12.31 0.12
CA GLU A 61 2.64 11.36 1.24
C GLU A 61 3.93 10.53 1.34
N VAL A 62 4.28 10.13 2.57
CA VAL A 62 5.45 9.28 2.84
C VAL A 62 5.07 7.81 2.65
N GLN A 63 5.79 7.10 1.79
CA GLN A 63 5.46 5.74 1.38
C GLN A 63 5.41 4.75 2.56
N GLU A 64 6.32 4.87 3.51
CA GLU A 64 6.37 4.03 4.72
C GLU A 64 5.11 4.16 5.59
N ILE A 65 4.38 5.27 5.47
CA ILE A 65 3.13 5.52 6.20
C ILE A 65 1.93 4.93 5.45
N VAL A 66 1.95 5.01 4.12
CA VAL A 66 0.81 4.61 3.27
C VAL A 66 0.81 3.10 2.98
N VAL A 67 1.99 2.50 2.87
CA VAL A 67 2.15 1.08 2.49
C VAL A 67 1.97 0.18 3.71
N VAL A 68 0.96 -0.68 3.66
CA VAL A 68 0.72 -1.71 4.68
C VAL A 68 1.81 -2.77 4.59
N SER A 69 2.48 -3.10 5.69
CA SER A 69 3.49 -4.15 5.73
C SER A 69 2.93 -5.54 5.37
N VAL A 70 3.80 -6.45 4.94
CA VAL A 70 3.45 -7.85 4.71
C VAL A 70 2.95 -8.46 6.00
N LYS A 71 3.63 -8.26 7.14
CA LYS A 71 3.17 -8.79 8.45
C LYS A 71 1.75 -8.36 8.78
N SER A 72 1.41 -7.08 8.57
CA SER A 72 0.04 -6.57 8.81
C SER A 72 -0.99 -7.09 7.81
N SER A 73 -0.55 -7.59 6.65
CA SER A 73 -1.40 -8.16 5.59
C SER A 73 -1.67 -9.66 5.77
N ILE A 74 -1.27 -10.25 6.91
CA ILE A 74 -1.43 -11.67 7.21
C ILE A 74 -2.11 -11.83 8.58
N LYS A 75 -3.20 -12.59 8.64
CA LYS A 75 -3.87 -12.88 9.92
C LYS A 75 -2.97 -13.75 10.80
N MET A 76 -2.98 -13.52 12.12
CA MET A 76 -2.17 -14.29 13.08
C MET A 76 -2.39 -15.81 12.96
N ARG A 77 -3.64 -16.27 12.74
CA ARG A 77 -3.97 -17.68 12.50
C ARG A 77 -3.22 -18.30 11.30
N ILE A 78 -2.80 -17.49 10.33
CA ILE A 78 -2.03 -17.92 9.16
C ILE A 78 -0.51 -17.89 9.46
N ILE A 79 -0.03 -16.97 10.31
CA ILE A 79 1.38 -16.87 10.72
C ILE A 79 1.74 -17.92 11.80
N HIS A 80 0.80 -18.31 12.65
CA HIS A 80 1.08 -19.19 13.79
C HIS A 80 1.67 -20.54 13.39
N PRO A 81 1.11 -21.30 12.42
CA PRO A 81 1.73 -22.53 11.97
C PRO A 81 3.16 -22.35 11.41
N PRO A 82 3.45 -21.43 10.47
CA PRO A 82 4.80 -21.26 9.98
C PRO A 82 5.78 -20.69 11.01
N ALA A 83 5.34 -19.91 12.01
CA ALA A 83 6.19 -19.52 13.14
C ALA A 83 6.82 -20.74 13.82
N HIS A 84 5.98 -21.72 14.15
CA HIS A 84 6.42 -22.94 14.83
C HIS A 84 7.16 -23.91 13.90
N TYR A 85 6.61 -24.19 12.72
CA TYR A 85 7.11 -25.27 11.87
C TYR A 85 8.23 -24.84 10.91
N VAL A 86 8.19 -23.59 10.41
CA VAL A 86 9.13 -23.08 9.40
C VAL A 86 10.20 -22.22 10.05
N PHE A 87 9.81 -21.20 10.80
CA PHE A 87 10.75 -20.23 11.37
C PHE A 87 11.40 -20.69 12.67
N LYS A 88 10.81 -21.67 13.36
CA LYS A 88 11.28 -22.20 14.65
C LYS A 88 11.46 -21.11 15.72
N ILE A 89 10.57 -20.13 15.71
CA ILE A 89 10.55 -19.01 16.67
C ILE A 89 9.13 -18.76 17.17
N ASP A 90 9.03 -18.02 18.25
CA ASP A 90 7.75 -17.53 18.75
C ASP A 90 7.04 -16.65 17.70
N VAL A 91 5.70 -16.74 17.62
CA VAL A 91 4.89 -16.01 16.64
C VAL A 91 5.05 -14.49 16.75
N PHE A 92 5.27 -13.96 17.96
CA PHE A 92 5.50 -12.54 18.20
C PHE A 92 6.88 -12.08 17.70
N ASN A 93 7.86 -13.00 17.66
CA ASN A 93 9.21 -12.76 17.15
C ASN A 93 9.33 -12.89 15.62
N VAL A 94 8.26 -13.26 14.91
CA VAL A 94 8.26 -13.27 13.45
C VAL A 94 8.36 -11.83 12.91
N THR A 95 9.43 -11.55 12.17
CA THR A 95 9.69 -10.24 11.58
C THR A 95 9.17 -10.16 10.14
N GLU A 96 9.06 -8.93 9.64
CA GLU A 96 8.77 -8.66 8.22
C GLU A 96 9.76 -9.40 7.30
N LYS A 97 11.05 -9.40 7.65
CA LYS A 97 12.11 -10.08 6.90
C LYS A 97 11.89 -11.60 6.81
N HIS A 98 11.52 -12.26 7.91
CA HIS A 98 11.23 -13.70 7.89
C HIS A 98 10.11 -14.03 6.90
N LEU A 99 9.03 -13.24 6.94
CA LEU A 99 7.86 -13.43 6.08
C LEU A 99 8.20 -13.21 4.61
N ILE A 100 8.81 -12.06 4.27
CA ILE A 100 9.15 -11.73 2.87
C ILE A 100 10.09 -12.78 2.28
N SER A 101 11.13 -13.16 3.01
CA SER A 101 12.13 -14.12 2.52
C SER A 101 11.48 -15.47 2.21
N GLU A 102 10.63 -15.97 3.11
CA GLU A 102 9.99 -17.26 2.93
C GLU A 102 8.88 -17.26 1.87
N ILE A 103 8.09 -16.18 1.80
CA ILE A 103 7.08 -16.01 0.75
C ILE A 103 7.75 -15.97 -0.63
N LYS A 104 8.84 -15.20 -0.80
CA LYS A 104 9.61 -15.12 -2.04
C LYS A 104 10.21 -16.48 -2.43
N ARG A 105 10.86 -17.15 -1.47
CA ARG A 105 11.44 -18.49 -1.65
C ARG A 105 10.38 -19.49 -2.13
N LYS A 106 9.22 -19.56 -1.47
CA LYS A 106 8.14 -20.48 -1.85
C LYS A 106 7.40 -20.07 -3.13
N ALA A 107 7.42 -18.79 -3.50
CA ALA A 107 6.87 -18.32 -4.77
C ALA A 107 7.78 -18.61 -5.98
N GLY A 108 8.97 -19.18 -5.78
CA GLY A 108 9.95 -19.40 -6.85
C GLY A 108 10.64 -18.12 -7.32
N ARG A 109 10.67 -17.08 -6.47
CA ARG A 109 11.34 -15.79 -6.71
C ARG A 109 12.51 -15.66 -5.73
N SER A 110 13.53 -16.50 -5.91
CA SER A 110 14.79 -16.46 -5.14
C SER A 110 15.71 -15.39 -5.70
#